data_AF-A0A7S1S8B3-F1
#
_entry.id   AF-A0A7S1S8B3-F1
#
_cell.length_a   1.000
_cell.length_b   1.000
_cell.length_c   1.000
_cell.angle_alpha   90.00
_cell.angle_beta   90.00
_cell.angle_gamma   90.00
#
_symmetry.space_group_name_H-M   'P 1'
#
loop_
_entity.id
_entity.type
_entity.pdbx_description
1 polymer ?
#
loop_
_entity_poly.entity_id
_entity_poly.type
_entity_poly.pdbx_seq_one_letter_code
_entity_poly.pdbx_strand_id
1 'polypeptide(L)'
;YGVGRISSSDDRRWIKMSNTEDMGFGQQYLVSFHWSLAQFAGELIIEPQNDSERAFTVVVLFLAIIGSSMFVSTVTTSMTRLQILSSKQSSQLATLRRFLLDRNISRPLATRVQQNAQYALTEQKKDIPEASVDLLSMISNPLLVELHFEIYSHVLLEHPFFQCYNHINPGGVQKVCNQCVRLFTMYKGDLLFSDFEVPSSKRMYFIVNGGLQYSQPRHL
;
A
#
# COMPACT_ATOMS: atom_id res chain seq x y z
N TYR A 1 12.30 -13.87 38.87
CA TYR A 1 12.92 -13.24 40.05
C TYR A 1 11.94 -13.02 41.21
N GLY A 2 10.76 -12.40 41.02
CA GLY A 2 9.85 -12.06 42.13
C GLY A 2 9.33 -13.24 42.97
N VAL A 3 8.86 -14.33 42.34
CA VAL A 3 8.27 -15.48 43.05
C VAL A 3 9.28 -16.22 43.93
N GLY A 4 10.55 -16.28 43.52
CA GLY A 4 11.63 -16.91 44.30
C GLY A 4 12.06 -16.12 45.55
N ARG A 5 11.64 -14.84 45.68
CA ARG A 5 11.94 -14.00 46.87
C ARG A 5 10.79 -13.95 47.89
N ILE A 6 9.57 -14.28 47.48
CA ILE A 6 8.33 -14.07 48.26
C ILE A 6 7.99 -15.26 49.18
N SER A 7 8.49 -16.48 48.91
CA SER A 7 8.21 -17.65 49.75
C SER A 7 9.15 -17.72 50.96
N SER A 8 8.80 -17.05 52.05
CA SER A 8 9.64 -16.82 53.24
C SER A 8 9.98 -18.05 54.10
N SER A 9 9.55 -19.26 53.77
CA SER A 9 9.62 -20.40 54.70
C SER A 9 10.20 -21.72 54.18
N ASP A 10 10.70 -21.80 52.93
CA ASP A 10 11.25 -23.05 52.40
C ASP A 10 12.66 -22.86 51.81
N ASP A 11 13.57 -23.77 52.15
CA ASP A 11 14.98 -23.78 51.73
C ASP A 11 15.18 -24.23 50.28
N ARG A 12 14.12 -24.75 49.65
CA ARG A 12 14.12 -25.19 48.25
C ARG A 12 13.63 -24.07 47.35
N ARG A 13 14.55 -23.23 46.89
CA ARG A 13 14.29 -22.19 45.88
C ARG A 13 15.27 -22.37 44.74
N TRP A 14 14.81 -22.18 43.50
CA TRP A 14 15.71 -22.29 42.35
C TRP A 14 16.90 -21.31 42.45
N ILE A 15 16.66 -20.10 42.96
CA ILE A 15 17.69 -19.03 43.08
C ILE A 15 18.82 -19.45 44.04
N LYS A 16 18.48 -20.11 45.17
CA LYS A 16 19.44 -20.62 46.16
C LYS A 16 20.22 -21.82 45.64
N MET A 17 19.59 -22.72 44.88
CA MET A 17 20.23 -23.94 44.40
C MET A 17 21.13 -23.73 43.18
N SER A 18 20.85 -22.73 42.32
CA SER A 18 21.73 -22.36 41.21
C SER A 18 22.85 -21.37 41.61
N ASN A 19 23.09 -21.15 42.91
CA ASN A 19 24.10 -20.22 43.46
C ASN A 19 24.03 -18.80 42.86
N THR A 20 22.85 -18.41 42.38
CA THR A 20 22.62 -17.14 41.66
C THR A 20 22.55 -15.95 42.60
N GLU A 21 22.35 -16.16 43.90
CA GLU A 21 22.28 -15.09 44.90
C GLU A 21 23.61 -14.33 45.05
N ASP A 22 24.74 -15.02 44.84
CA ASP A 22 26.10 -14.45 44.93
C ASP A 22 26.59 -13.80 43.62
N MET A 23 25.81 -13.92 42.54
CA MET A 23 26.16 -13.37 41.23
C MET A 23 25.86 -11.85 41.15
N GLY A 24 26.64 -11.14 40.33
CA GLY A 24 26.38 -9.73 40.05
C GLY A 24 25.01 -9.53 39.37
N PHE A 25 24.40 -8.36 39.58
CA PHE A 25 23.05 -8.04 39.07
C PHE A 25 22.86 -8.32 37.56
N GLY A 26 23.87 -8.01 36.74
CA GLY A 26 23.82 -8.29 35.29
C GLY A 26 23.75 -9.78 34.96
N GLN A 27 24.48 -10.62 35.71
CA GLN A 27 24.44 -12.08 35.52
C GLN A 27 23.09 -12.65 35.94
N GLN A 28 22.52 -12.18 37.05
CA GLN A 28 21.17 -12.57 37.50
C GLN A 28 20.10 -12.21 36.47
N TYR A 29 20.21 -11.05 35.82
CA TYR A 29 19.32 -10.66 34.73
C TYR A 29 19.46 -11.58 33.52
N LEU A 30 20.70 -11.87 33.08
CA LEU A 30 20.96 -12.76 31.94
C LEU A 30 20.43 -14.18 32.18
N VAL A 31 20.61 -14.74 33.38
CA VAL A 31 20.07 -16.06 33.75
C VAL A 31 18.54 -16.03 33.75
N SER A 32 17.93 -14.98 34.31
CA SER A 32 16.47 -14.82 34.32
C SER A 32 15.89 -14.66 32.91
N PHE A 33 16.59 -13.92 32.03
CA PHE A 33 16.20 -13.72 30.64
C PHE A 33 16.36 -15.02 29.83
N HIS A 34 17.47 -15.74 30.01
CA HIS A 34 17.70 -17.04 29.40
C HIS A 34 16.62 -18.04 29.80
N TRP A 35 16.24 -18.09 31.08
CA TRP A 35 15.12 -18.91 31.54
C TRP A 35 13.81 -18.54 30.82
N SER A 36 13.51 -17.25 30.66
CA SER A 36 12.28 -16.83 29.95
C SER A 36 12.28 -17.23 28.47
N LEU A 37 13.43 -17.17 27.80
CA LEU A 37 13.58 -17.59 26.41
C LEU A 37 13.48 -19.12 26.27
N ALA A 38 14.04 -19.86 27.23
CA ALA A 38 13.93 -21.31 27.29
C ALA A 38 12.47 -21.76 27.48
N GLN A 39 11.70 -21.10 28.36
CA GLN A 39 10.27 -21.37 28.50
C GLN A 39 9.51 -21.09 27.20
N PHE A 40 9.88 -20.05 26.46
CA PHE A 40 9.30 -19.78 25.14
C PHE A 40 9.65 -20.87 24.10
N ALA A 41 10.86 -21.42 24.16
CA ALA A 41 11.29 -22.55 23.33
C ALA A 41 10.73 -23.92 23.79
N GLY A 42 10.11 -23.98 24.97
CA GLY A 42 9.63 -25.22 25.58
C GLY A 42 10.70 -26.04 26.30
N GLU A 43 11.84 -25.44 26.62
CA GLU A 43 12.95 -26.08 27.33
C GLU A 43 12.89 -25.82 28.84
N LEU A 44 13.05 -26.89 29.63
CA LEU A 44 13.06 -26.83 31.09
C LEU A 44 14.50 -26.79 31.61
N ILE A 45 15.11 -25.61 31.63
CA ILE A 45 16.48 -25.42 32.15
C ILE A 45 16.51 -25.43 33.69
N ILE A 46 15.43 -24.96 34.33
CA ILE A 46 15.33 -24.85 35.80
C ILE A 46 14.00 -25.49 36.23
N GLU A 47 14.09 -26.56 37.01
CA GLU A 47 12.93 -27.28 37.51
C GLU A 47 12.27 -26.54 38.69
N PRO A 48 10.94 -26.32 38.66
CA PRO A 48 10.24 -25.68 39.76
C PRO A 48 10.20 -26.61 40.98
N GLN A 49 10.63 -26.10 42.13
CA GLN A 49 10.78 -26.89 43.35
C GLN A 49 9.51 -26.82 44.23
N ASN A 50 8.75 -25.72 44.13
CA ASN A 50 7.59 -25.47 44.98
C ASN A 50 6.30 -25.30 44.16
N ASP A 51 5.15 -25.53 44.77
CA ASP A 51 3.84 -25.43 44.09
C ASP A 51 3.56 -24.04 43.52
N SER A 52 4.07 -22.98 44.17
CA SER A 52 3.98 -21.60 43.68
C SER A 52 4.83 -21.35 42.43
N GLU A 53 6.03 -21.94 42.37
CA GLU A 53 6.92 -21.88 41.20
C GLU A 53 6.34 -22.68 40.03
N ARG A 54 5.69 -23.82 40.32
CA ARG A 54 4.95 -24.63 39.35
C ARG A 54 3.78 -23.85 38.75
N ALA A 55 2.94 -23.24 39.59
CA ALA A 55 1.81 -22.42 39.13
C ALA A 55 2.28 -21.25 38.23
N PHE A 56 3.35 -20.55 38.63
CA PHE A 56 3.94 -19.49 37.82
C PHE A 56 4.46 -20.01 36.47
N THR A 57 5.18 -21.13 36.47
CA THR A 57 5.72 -21.74 35.25
C THR A 57 4.61 -22.14 34.29
N VAL A 58 3.51 -22.72 34.79
CA VAL A 58 2.32 -23.06 33.98
C VAL A 58 1.70 -21.82 33.32
N VAL A 59 1.57 -20.71 34.06
CA VAL A 59 1.04 -19.45 33.51
C VAL A 59 1.97 -18.88 32.44
N VAL A 60 3.29 -18.87 32.69
CA VAL A 60 4.29 -18.40 31.71
C VAL A 60 4.29 -19.25 30.45
N LEU A 61 4.24 -20.58 30.58
CA LEU A 61 4.15 -21.51 29.45
C LEU A 61 2.87 -21.28 28.63
N PHE A 62 1.73 -21.09 29.30
CA PHE A 62 0.46 -20.79 28.62
C PHE A 62 0.54 -19.47 27.83
N LEU A 63 1.10 -18.41 28.43
CA LEU A 63 1.33 -17.14 27.75
C LEU A 63 2.34 -17.25 26.60
N ALA A 64 3.39 -18.07 26.75
CA ALA A 64 4.36 -18.33 25.70
C ALA A 64 3.75 -19.05 24.49
N ILE A 65 2.87 -20.03 24.72
CA ILE A 65 2.13 -20.72 23.66
C ILE A 65 1.18 -19.75 22.93
N ILE A 66 0.46 -18.91 23.66
CA ILE A 66 -0.39 -17.88 23.04
C ILE A 66 0.45 -16.89 22.24
N GLY A 67 1.53 -16.36 22.82
CA GLY A 67 2.41 -15.39 22.18
C GLY A 67 3.08 -15.93 20.92
N SER A 68 3.58 -17.16 20.95
CA SER A 68 4.16 -17.83 19.77
C SER A 68 3.12 -18.04 18.67
N SER A 69 1.91 -18.49 19.03
CA SER A 69 0.80 -18.68 18.07
C SER A 69 0.41 -17.35 17.41
N MET A 70 0.30 -16.27 18.19
CA MET A 70 0.01 -14.92 17.67
C MET A 70 1.11 -14.42 16.74
N PHE A 71 2.38 -14.63 17.11
CA PHE A 71 3.53 -14.24 16.29
C PHE A 71 3.52 -14.95 14.93
N VAL A 72 3.38 -16.27 14.92
CA VAL A 72 3.30 -17.08 13.69
C VAL A 72 2.12 -16.64 12.82
N SER A 73 0.95 -16.41 13.41
CA SER A 73 -0.24 -15.94 12.69
C SER A 73 -0.04 -14.58 12.03
N THR A 74 0.60 -13.64 12.74
CA THR A 74 0.90 -12.29 12.23
C THR A 74 1.85 -12.33 11.05
N VAL A 75 2.93 -13.12 11.17
CA VAL A 75 3.91 -13.32 10.08
C VAL A 75 3.22 -13.95 8.86
N THR A 76 2.44 -15.00 9.07
CA THR A 76 1.73 -15.73 7.99
C THR A 76 0.71 -14.84 7.28
N THR A 77 -0.07 -14.06 8.03
CA THR A 77 -1.05 -13.12 7.47
C THR A 77 -0.37 -12.04 6.64
N SER A 78 0.77 -11.52 7.12
CA SER A 78 1.53 -10.49 6.42
C SER A 78 2.14 -11.02 5.12
N MET A 79 2.72 -12.23 5.15
CA MET A 79 3.21 -12.91 3.95
C MET A 79 2.09 -13.17 2.95
N THR A 80 0.94 -13.67 3.41
CA THR A 80 -0.24 -13.92 2.55
C THR A 80 -0.70 -12.62 1.87
N ARG A 81 -0.78 -11.51 2.62
CA ARG A 81 -1.14 -10.20 2.05
C ARG A 81 -0.16 -9.75 0.95
N LEU A 82 1.14 -9.92 1.18
CA LEU A 82 2.17 -9.61 0.18
C LEU A 82 2.04 -10.48 -1.07
N GLN A 83 1.80 -11.79 -0.91
CA GLN A 83 1.59 -12.71 -2.03
C GLN A 83 0.35 -12.33 -2.85
N ILE A 84 -0.77 -11.97 -2.20
CA ILE A 84 -1.99 -11.52 -2.88
C ILE A 84 -1.72 -10.25 -3.70
N LEU A 85 -1.05 -9.26 -3.10
CA LEU A 85 -0.70 -8.00 -3.78
C LEU A 85 0.21 -8.23 -4.98
N SER A 86 1.20 -9.12 -4.86
CA SER A 86 2.09 -9.49 -5.96
C SER A 86 1.39 -10.30 -7.06
N SER A 87 0.39 -11.12 -6.70
CA SER A 87 -0.28 -12.03 -7.63
C SER A 87 -1.36 -11.35 -8.48
N LYS A 88 -2.05 -10.34 -7.93
CA LYS A 88 -3.20 -9.68 -8.60
C LYS A 88 -2.86 -9.16 -10.00
N GLN A 89 -1.72 -8.46 -10.16
CA GLN A 89 -1.31 -7.90 -11.45
C GLN A 89 -0.98 -8.99 -12.48
N SER A 90 -0.19 -9.99 -12.07
CA SER A 90 0.16 -11.13 -12.93
C SER A 90 -1.07 -11.90 -13.39
N SER A 91 -2.06 -12.09 -12.51
CA SER A 91 -3.33 -12.74 -12.81
C SER A 91 -4.17 -11.94 -13.83
N GLN A 92 -4.28 -10.62 -13.67
CA GLN A 92 -5.00 -9.76 -14.62
C GLN A 92 -4.38 -9.81 -16.02
N LEU A 93 -3.05 -9.74 -16.12
CA LEU A 93 -2.34 -9.81 -17.40
C LEU A 93 -2.40 -11.20 -18.04
N ALA A 94 -2.34 -12.26 -17.23
CA ALA A 94 -2.54 -13.63 -17.72
C ALA A 94 -3.94 -13.82 -18.30
N THR A 95 -4.96 -13.24 -17.65
CA THR A 95 -6.36 -13.26 -18.13
C THR A 95 -6.50 -12.51 -19.45
N LEU A 96 -5.89 -11.32 -19.57
CA LEU A 96 -5.86 -10.57 -20.83
C LEU A 96 -5.16 -11.34 -21.95
N ARG A 97 -4.00 -11.97 -21.67
CA ARG A 97 -3.28 -12.81 -22.64
C ARG A 97 -4.17 -13.94 -23.15
N ARG A 98 -4.85 -14.65 -22.25
CA ARG A 98 -5.78 -15.72 -22.61
C ARG A 98 -6.93 -15.22 -23.48
N PHE A 99 -7.56 -14.10 -23.13
CA PHE A 99 -8.61 -13.48 -23.93
C PHE A 99 -8.15 -13.16 -25.36
N LEU A 100 -6.96 -12.58 -25.51
CA LEU A 100 -6.40 -12.23 -26.83
C LEU A 100 -6.10 -13.48 -27.68
N LEU A 101 -5.65 -14.56 -27.04
CA LEU A 101 -5.41 -15.85 -27.71
C LEU A 101 -6.72 -16.51 -28.14
N ASP A 102 -7.71 -16.58 -27.26
CA ASP A 102 -9.01 -17.21 -27.54
C ASP A 102 -9.75 -16.51 -28.70
N ARG A 103 -9.48 -15.22 -28.91
CA ARG A 103 -10.06 -14.42 -30.00
C ARG A 103 -9.20 -14.35 -31.26
N ASN A 104 -8.07 -15.06 -31.32
CA ASN A 104 -7.13 -15.05 -32.45
C ASN A 104 -6.70 -13.63 -32.87
N ILE A 105 -6.48 -12.75 -31.89
CA ILE A 105 -6.02 -11.38 -32.16
C ILE A 105 -4.63 -11.41 -32.80
N SER A 106 -4.40 -10.57 -33.81
CA SER A 106 -3.12 -10.50 -34.50
C SER A 106 -1.98 -10.19 -33.52
N ARG A 107 -0.83 -10.85 -33.70
CA ARG A 107 0.37 -10.64 -32.87
C ARG A 107 0.73 -9.16 -32.66
N PRO A 108 0.80 -8.29 -33.69
CA PRO A 108 1.16 -6.89 -33.49
C PRO A 108 0.15 -6.14 -32.61
N LEU A 109 -1.16 -6.39 -32.77
CA LEU A 109 -2.17 -5.77 -31.93
C LEU A 109 -2.13 -6.32 -30.49
N ALA A 110 -1.99 -7.64 -30.33
CA ALA A 110 -1.90 -8.27 -29.03
C ALA A 110 -0.71 -7.75 -28.20
N THR A 111 0.46 -7.57 -28.81
CA THR A 111 1.63 -6.99 -28.14
C THR A 111 1.37 -5.54 -27.70
N ARG A 112 0.79 -4.71 -28.59
CA ARG A 112 0.44 -3.32 -28.24
C ARG A 112 -0.55 -3.24 -27.09
N VAL A 113 -1.61 -4.05 -27.12
CA VAL A 113 -2.63 -4.11 -26.06
C VAL A 113 -2.01 -4.54 -24.73
N GLN A 114 -1.15 -5.57 -24.73
CA GLN A 114 -0.50 -6.02 -23.49
C GLN A 114 0.47 -4.99 -22.91
N GLN A 115 1.26 -4.32 -23.76
CA GLN A 115 2.17 -3.25 -23.31
C GLN A 115 1.40 -2.06 -22.75
N ASN A 116 0.34 -1.66 -23.44
CA ASN A 116 -0.57 -0.60 -22.98
C ASN A 116 -1.19 -0.97 -21.62
N ALA A 117 -1.75 -2.18 -21.49
CA ALA A 117 -2.32 -2.65 -20.22
C ALA A 117 -1.29 -2.71 -19.07
N GLN A 118 -0.05 -3.11 -19.36
CA GLN A 118 1.04 -3.10 -18.37
C GLN A 118 1.37 -1.68 -17.91
N TYR A 119 1.43 -0.73 -18.85
CA TYR A 119 1.66 0.68 -18.54
C TYR A 119 0.49 1.24 -17.72
N ALA A 120 -0.75 0.93 -18.11
CA ALA A 120 -1.97 1.33 -17.40
C ALA A 120 -1.95 0.88 -15.93
N LEU A 121 -1.58 -0.37 -15.67
CA LEU A 121 -1.45 -0.92 -14.31
C LEU A 121 -0.32 -0.27 -13.50
N THR A 122 0.69 0.26 -14.17
CA THR A 122 1.81 0.95 -13.51
C THR A 122 1.43 2.40 -13.19
N GLU A 123 0.74 3.07 -14.11
CA GLU A 123 0.24 4.44 -13.90
C GLU A 123 -0.87 4.49 -12.86
N GLN A 124 -1.76 3.50 -12.81
CA GLN A 124 -2.80 3.42 -11.75
C GLN A 124 -2.19 3.38 -10.33
N LYS A 125 -0.94 2.94 -10.18
CA LYS A 125 -0.24 2.99 -8.88
C LYS A 125 0.30 4.39 -8.55
N LYS A 126 0.54 5.23 -9.55
CA LYS A 126 1.06 6.59 -9.39
C LYS A 126 -0.09 7.60 -9.28
N ASP A 127 -1.03 7.52 -10.20
CA ASP A 127 -2.15 8.43 -10.34
C ASP A 127 -3.45 7.69 -10.02
N ILE A 128 -4.07 8.11 -8.91
CA ILE A 128 -5.34 7.55 -8.46
C ILE A 128 -6.46 8.31 -9.19
N PRO A 129 -7.32 7.63 -9.98
CA PRO A 129 -8.45 8.28 -10.60
C PRO A 129 -9.36 8.89 -9.54
N GLU A 130 -9.76 10.15 -9.72
CA GLU A 130 -10.65 10.86 -8.80
C GLU A 130 -11.94 10.07 -8.51
N ALA A 131 -12.51 9.43 -9.55
CA ALA A 131 -13.70 8.58 -9.45
C ALA A 131 -13.52 7.33 -8.57
N SER A 132 -12.28 6.96 -8.23
CA SER A 132 -11.98 5.85 -7.31
C SER A 132 -11.79 6.31 -5.86
N VAL A 133 -11.85 7.61 -5.59
CA VAL A 133 -11.69 8.18 -4.25
C VAL A 133 -13.05 8.45 -3.63
N ASP A 134 -13.61 7.48 -2.91
CA ASP A 134 -14.94 7.57 -2.31
C ASP A 134 -15.11 8.79 -1.40
N LEU A 135 -14.07 9.21 -0.69
CA LEU A 135 -14.11 10.38 0.19
C LEU A 135 -14.39 11.69 -0.55
N LEU A 136 -14.03 11.81 -1.84
CA LEU A 136 -14.33 13.00 -2.63
C LEU A 136 -15.84 13.18 -2.84
N SER A 137 -16.62 12.08 -2.81
CA SER A 137 -18.08 12.15 -2.86
C SER A 137 -18.73 12.64 -1.56
N MET A 138 -17.97 12.66 -0.45
CA MET A 138 -18.47 13.01 0.89
C MET A 138 -18.12 14.45 1.32
N ILE A 139 -17.19 15.10 0.62
CA ILE A 139 -16.82 16.49 0.91
C ILE A 139 -17.80 17.49 0.29
N SER A 140 -17.83 18.71 0.81
CA SER A 140 -18.75 19.74 0.35
C SER A 140 -18.40 20.25 -1.06
N ASN A 141 -19.42 20.60 -1.84
CA ASN A 141 -19.24 21.15 -3.19
C ASN A 141 -18.29 22.36 -3.26
N PRO A 142 -18.30 23.33 -2.32
CA PRO A 142 -17.35 24.44 -2.34
C PRO A 142 -15.89 23.98 -2.23
N LEU A 143 -15.60 23.00 -1.35
CA LEU A 143 -14.26 22.45 -1.20
C LEU A 143 -13.81 21.65 -2.44
N LEU A 144 -14.73 20.95 -3.10
CA LEU A 144 -14.45 20.29 -4.38
C LEU A 144 -14.08 21.31 -5.48
N VAL A 145 -14.78 22.44 -5.53
CA VAL A 145 -14.47 23.51 -6.50
C VAL A 145 -13.09 24.09 -6.25
N GLU A 146 -12.74 24.36 -5.00
CA GLU A 146 -11.39 24.85 -4.62
C GLU A 146 -10.31 23.81 -4.96
N LEU A 147 -10.54 22.54 -4.64
CA LEU A 147 -9.63 21.45 -4.97
C LEU A 147 -9.38 21.36 -6.47
N HIS A 148 -10.43 21.34 -7.29
CA HIS A 148 -10.30 21.28 -8.74
C HIS A 148 -9.62 22.52 -9.32
N PHE A 149 -9.87 23.70 -8.75
CA PHE A 149 -9.16 24.90 -9.15
C PHE A 149 -7.66 24.78 -8.85
N GLU A 150 -7.28 24.34 -7.65
CA GLU A 150 -5.86 24.16 -7.29
C GLU A 150 -5.16 23.14 -8.20
N ILE A 151 -5.83 22.02 -8.49
CA ILE A 151 -5.29 20.96 -9.35
C ILE A 151 -5.14 21.43 -10.80
N TYR A 152 -6.12 22.14 -11.38
CA TYR A 152 -6.17 22.38 -12.83
C TYR A 152 -5.77 23.80 -13.26
N SER A 153 -5.82 24.78 -12.36
CA SER A 153 -5.59 26.19 -12.72
C SER A 153 -4.20 26.43 -13.27
N HIS A 154 -3.16 25.81 -12.72
CA HIS A 154 -1.79 26.03 -13.17
C HIS A 154 -1.60 25.70 -14.66
N VAL A 155 -2.23 24.63 -15.17
CA VAL A 155 -2.17 24.24 -16.58
C VAL A 155 -3.04 25.16 -17.45
N LEU A 156 -4.28 25.43 -17.01
CA LEU A 156 -5.21 26.27 -17.77
C LEU A 156 -4.67 27.69 -17.92
N LEU A 157 -4.12 28.24 -16.85
CA LEU A 157 -3.58 29.59 -16.79
C LEU A 157 -2.24 29.73 -17.52
N GLU A 158 -1.64 28.69 -18.11
CA GLU A 158 -0.57 28.90 -19.09
C GLU A 158 -1.10 29.49 -20.39
N HIS A 159 -2.36 29.23 -20.72
CA HIS A 159 -2.95 29.71 -21.95
C HIS A 159 -3.49 31.15 -21.80
N PRO A 160 -3.07 32.11 -22.66
CA PRO A 160 -3.39 33.54 -22.49
C PRO A 160 -4.87 33.85 -22.33
N PHE A 161 -5.74 33.11 -23.03
CA PHE A 161 -7.19 33.26 -22.89
C PHE A 161 -7.65 33.05 -21.43
N PHE A 162 -7.18 31.98 -20.77
CA PHE A 162 -7.61 31.65 -19.41
C PHE A 162 -6.98 32.57 -18.38
N GLN A 163 -5.78 33.10 -18.62
CA GLN A 163 -5.21 34.18 -17.80
C GLN A 163 -6.09 35.43 -17.80
N CYS A 164 -6.43 35.92 -19.00
CA CYS A 164 -7.33 37.07 -19.15
C CYS A 164 -8.71 36.78 -18.53
N TYR A 165 -9.23 35.57 -18.74
CA TYR A 165 -10.52 35.18 -18.18
C TYR A 165 -10.50 35.14 -16.65
N ASN A 166 -9.42 34.64 -16.04
CA ASN A 166 -9.24 34.62 -14.59
C ASN A 166 -9.16 36.03 -14.00
N HIS A 167 -8.52 36.96 -14.70
CA HIS A 167 -8.42 38.35 -14.27
C HIS A 167 -9.79 39.05 -14.24
N ILE A 168 -10.66 38.77 -15.21
CA ILE A 168 -11.98 39.39 -15.32
C ILE A 168 -13.01 38.68 -14.44
N ASN A 169 -12.98 37.35 -14.38
CA ASN A 169 -13.95 36.53 -13.65
C ASN A 169 -13.29 35.24 -13.09
N PRO A 170 -12.67 35.30 -11.90
CA PRO A 170 -12.02 34.14 -11.30
C PRO A 170 -13.01 33.00 -10.99
N GLY A 171 -14.25 33.34 -10.60
CA GLY A 171 -15.30 32.35 -10.37
C GLY A 171 -15.71 31.58 -11.64
N GLY A 172 -15.53 32.20 -12.81
CA GLY A 172 -15.70 31.54 -14.11
C GLY A 172 -14.66 30.44 -14.34
N VAL A 173 -13.39 30.73 -14.07
CA VAL A 173 -12.30 29.74 -14.19
C VAL A 173 -12.45 28.62 -13.18
N GLN A 174 -12.85 28.91 -11.94
CA GLN A 174 -13.19 27.88 -10.95
C GLN A 174 -14.28 26.92 -11.44
N LYS A 175 -15.34 27.44 -12.06
CA LYS A 175 -16.38 26.60 -12.67
C LYS A 175 -15.84 25.75 -13.83
N VAL A 176 -15.00 26.32 -14.69
CA VAL A 176 -14.34 25.58 -15.78
C VAL A 176 -13.50 24.44 -15.22
N CYS A 177 -12.65 24.71 -14.22
CA CYS A 177 -11.83 23.69 -13.56
C CYS A 177 -12.67 22.54 -13.00
N ASN A 178 -13.75 22.87 -12.30
CA ASN A 178 -14.62 21.87 -11.66
C ASN A 178 -15.48 21.06 -12.67
N GLN A 179 -16.08 21.73 -13.65
CA GLN A 179 -17.12 21.13 -14.49
C GLN A 179 -16.62 20.64 -15.86
N CYS A 180 -15.59 21.29 -16.42
CA CYS A 180 -15.19 21.09 -17.81
C CYS A 180 -13.87 20.34 -17.96
N VAL A 181 -12.98 20.39 -16.96
CA VAL A 181 -11.68 19.70 -17.03
C VAL A 181 -11.84 18.24 -16.66
N ARG A 182 -11.27 17.35 -17.47
CA ARG A 182 -11.17 15.92 -17.17
C ARG A 182 -9.78 15.44 -17.54
N LEU A 183 -9.14 14.74 -16.61
CA LEU A 183 -7.90 14.02 -16.89
C LEU A 183 -8.21 12.76 -17.69
N PHE A 184 -7.45 12.54 -18.74
CA PHE A 184 -7.43 11.27 -19.46
C PHE A 184 -6.00 10.94 -19.86
N THR A 185 -5.68 9.66 -19.88
CA THR A 185 -4.34 9.16 -20.21
C THR A 185 -4.36 8.56 -21.60
N MET A 186 -3.34 8.90 -22.40
CA MET A 186 -3.06 8.29 -23.69
C MET A 186 -1.75 7.51 -23.61
N TYR A 187 -1.67 6.40 -24.33
CA TYR A 187 -0.48 5.57 -24.36
C TYR A 187 0.30 5.82 -25.65
N LYS A 188 1.58 5.46 -25.63
CA LYS A 188 2.45 5.63 -26.80
C LYS A 188 1.87 4.90 -28.01
N GLY A 189 1.67 5.65 -29.10
CA GLY A 189 1.12 5.14 -30.35
C GLY A 189 -0.40 5.17 -30.44
N ASP A 190 -1.09 5.73 -29.45
CA ASP A 190 -2.51 6.09 -29.55
C ASP A 190 -2.66 7.37 -30.37
N LEU A 191 -3.76 7.47 -31.10
CA LEU A 191 -4.11 8.61 -31.94
C LEU A 191 -5.06 9.53 -31.15
N LEU A 192 -4.66 10.76 -30.89
CA LEU A 192 -5.47 11.73 -30.13
C LEU A 192 -6.58 12.36 -30.99
N PHE A 193 -6.25 12.73 -32.23
CA PHE A 193 -7.19 13.18 -33.25
C PHE A 193 -6.57 12.97 -34.63
N SER A 194 -7.42 12.86 -35.64
CA SER A 194 -7.03 12.76 -37.05
C SER A 194 -7.37 14.04 -37.80
N ASP A 195 -6.66 14.31 -38.89
CA ASP A 195 -7.06 15.38 -39.79
C ASP A 195 -8.44 15.08 -40.39
N PHE A 196 -9.25 16.13 -40.58
CA PHE A 196 -10.64 16.05 -41.03
C PHE A 196 -11.61 15.23 -40.15
N GLU A 197 -11.20 14.85 -38.93
CA GLU A 197 -12.09 14.21 -37.97
C GLU A 197 -13.07 15.24 -37.38
N VAL A 198 -14.37 14.93 -37.40
CA VAL A 198 -15.39 15.72 -36.69
C VAL A 198 -15.72 15.00 -35.38
N PRO A 199 -15.11 15.39 -34.25
CA PRO A 199 -15.36 14.70 -33.00
C PRO A 199 -16.79 14.94 -32.53
N SER A 200 -17.44 13.89 -32.02
CA SER A 200 -18.80 13.96 -31.47
C SER A 200 -18.91 14.92 -30.28
N SER A 201 -17.80 15.13 -29.58
CA SER A 201 -17.65 16.08 -28.48
C SER A 201 -16.46 16.98 -28.78
N LYS A 202 -16.71 18.28 -28.93
CA LYS A 202 -15.66 19.28 -29.14
C LYS A 202 -14.84 19.43 -27.86
N ARG A 203 -13.51 19.33 -27.97
CA ARG A 203 -12.59 19.33 -26.83
C ARG A 203 -11.36 20.16 -27.15
N MET A 204 -10.78 20.73 -26.11
CA MET A 204 -9.45 21.33 -26.12
C MET A 204 -8.54 20.48 -25.24
N TYR A 205 -7.33 20.22 -25.70
CA TYR A 205 -6.38 19.35 -25.02
C TYR A 205 -5.21 20.17 -24.47
N PHE A 206 -4.84 19.90 -23.22
CA PHE A 206 -3.67 20.45 -22.56
C PHE A 206 -2.76 19.29 -22.17
N ILE A 207 -1.47 19.40 -22.48
CA ILE A 207 -0.49 18.37 -22.14
C ILE A 207 -0.01 18.65 -20.73
N VAL A 208 -0.41 17.79 -19.79
CA VAL A 208 0.05 17.87 -18.39
C VAL A 208 1.40 17.17 -18.22
N ASN A 209 1.55 15.99 -18.84
CA ASN A 209 2.76 15.19 -18.80
C ASN A 209 2.99 14.49 -20.15
N GLY A 210 4.26 14.36 -20.55
CA GLY A 210 4.65 13.68 -21.79
C GLY A 210 4.76 14.62 -22.99
N GLY A 211 4.51 14.10 -24.19
CA GLY A 211 4.63 14.87 -25.43
C GLY A 211 3.67 14.37 -26.50
N LEU A 212 3.21 15.30 -27.33
CA LEU A 212 2.35 15.04 -28.48
C LEU A 212 3.13 15.33 -29.76
N GLN A 213 3.09 14.40 -30.71
CA GLN A 213 3.70 14.58 -32.02
C GLN A 213 2.63 14.76 -33.08
N TYR A 214 2.74 15.85 -33.84
CA TYR A 214 1.93 16.07 -35.03
C TYR A 214 2.63 15.46 -36.23
N SER A 215 1.94 14.56 -36.94
CA SER A 215 2.41 14.00 -38.20
C SER A 215 1.39 14.29 -39.29
N GLN A 216 1.80 15.03 -40.31
CA GLN A 216 1.00 15.21 -41.52
C GLN A 216 1.59 14.30 -42.61
N PRO A 217 0.80 13.41 -43.23
CA PRO A 217 1.29 12.64 -44.36
C PRO A 217 1.65 13.62 -45.49
N ARG A 218 2.93 13.64 -45.89
CA ARG A 218 3.33 14.37 -47.09
C ARG A 218 2.68 13.68 -48.28
N HIS A 219 1.67 14.30 -48.86
CA HIS A 219 1.23 13.98 -50.21
C HIS A 219 2.38 14.32 -51.17
N LEU A 220 3.10 13.28 -51.62
CA LEU A 220 3.95 13.29 -52.81
C LEU A 220 3.21 12.52 -53.90
#